data_AF-A0A4V1ZV89-F1
#
_entry.id   AF-A0A4V1ZV89-F1
#
_cell.length_a   1.000
_cell.length_b   1.000
_cell.length_c   1.000
_cell.angle_alpha   90.00
_cell.angle_beta   90.00
_cell.angle_gamma   90.00
#
_symmetry.space_group_name_H-M   'P 1'
#
loop_
_entity.id
_entity.type
_entity.pdbx_description
1 polymer ?
#
loop_
_entity_poly.entity_id
_entity_poly.type
_entity_poly.pdbx_seq_one_letter_code
_entity_poly.pdbx_strand_id
1 'polypeptide(L)'
;MPNRSTDALFQLIKSLEKSEKRNFKLYVNRHSSGEDLKIVQLFDALDKMDDYDEALLLQKNKSIRKQQLSNMKAHLYRQILGSLRLIKQEENVDIQLHEQMDHARILYNKGLYLQSLKVLDRMKELARNHHQLTYLQQVLFFEKKIETLHITRSMQDRADRLSAQSIEVNNRITLVTQLSNLSLQLYSWYIKNGMARNEKDVQAIHDYFNTNLPAGTQELKGFYERLYLYQSYCWYNFIRQDFLPYYRYTSRWVELFEKSPFMIEVETAHYIKGMHNLLSAHFDLQNYKKFNEVLQRFEDFSHTPIVEHNHNNKIQTFVYLHISKINKHFMEGTFSEGIKLVPYIEEKLEEYRIYLDRHRVLVFYYKIASLYFGSGDYETAVDYLNKIINWKVDLRTDLQCYARLLHL
;
A
#
# COMPACT_ATOMS: atom_id res chain seq x y z
N MET A 1 -14.59 -6.35 -21.33
CA MET A 1 -15.14 -4.99 -21.07
C MET A 1 -14.14 -3.95 -21.54
N PRO A 2 -14.47 -3.16 -22.57
CA PRO A 2 -13.56 -2.17 -23.15
C PRO A 2 -13.42 -0.95 -22.21
N ASN A 3 -12.21 -0.37 -22.19
CA ASN A 3 -11.77 0.87 -21.54
C ASN A 3 -12.88 1.74 -20.88
N ARG A 4 -13.24 1.44 -19.63
CA ARG A 4 -13.84 2.45 -18.75
C ARG A 4 -12.71 3.37 -18.32
N SER A 5 -12.64 4.56 -18.93
CA SER A 5 -11.74 5.63 -18.52
C SER A 5 -12.00 5.94 -17.04
N THR A 6 -11.02 5.64 -16.19
CA THR A 6 -11.04 5.95 -14.77
C THR A 6 -10.64 7.41 -14.59
N ASP A 7 -11.62 8.31 -14.65
CA ASP A 7 -11.38 9.70 -14.29
C ASP A 7 -10.86 9.77 -12.84
N ALA A 8 -9.64 10.28 -12.67
CA ALA A 8 -8.94 10.25 -11.39
C ALA A 8 -9.65 11.09 -10.31
N LEU A 9 -10.31 12.18 -10.71
CA LEU A 9 -11.09 12.98 -9.78
C LEU A 9 -12.33 12.24 -9.32
N PHE A 10 -13.04 11.56 -10.23
CA PHE A 10 -14.18 10.72 -9.87
C PHE A 10 -13.77 9.62 -8.88
N GLN A 11 -12.66 8.93 -9.11
CA GLN A 11 -12.12 7.92 -8.18
C GLN A 11 -11.82 8.51 -6.80
N LEU A 12 -11.21 9.70 -6.74
CA LEU A 12 -10.93 10.39 -5.49
C LEU A 12 -12.21 10.74 -4.74
N ILE A 13 -13.23 11.29 -5.42
CA ILE A 13 -14.52 11.64 -4.79
C ILE A 13 -15.20 10.39 -4.21
N LYS A 14 -15.13 9.27 -4.94
CA LYS A 14 -15.72 8.00 -4.51
C LYS A 14 -14.99 7.36 -3.34
N SER A 15 -13.71 7.66 -3.12
CA SER A 15 -12.99 7.13 -1.96
C SER A 15 -13.25 7.91 -0.67
N LEU A 16 -13.89 9.09 -0.75
CA LEU A 16 -14.14 9.93 0.43
C LEU A 16 -15.20 9.36 1.37
N GLU A 17 -14.96 9.45 2.67
CA GLU A 17 -15.96 9.18 3.69
C GLU A 17 -17.04 10.27 3.76
N LYS A 18 -18.20 9.95 4.36
CA LYS A 18 -19.27 10.95 4.58
C LYS A 18 -18.77 12.18 5.37
N SER A 19 -17.92 11.95 6.36
CA SER A 19 -17.24 12.97 7.17
C SER A 19 -16.36 13.88 6.30
N GLU A 20 -15.52 13.29 5.45
CA GLU A 20 -14.61 13.99 4.53
C GLU A 20 -15.38 14.80 3.48
N LYS A 21 -16.43 14.23 2.88
CA LYS A 21 -17.30 14.94 1.92
C LYS A 21 -17.95 16.16 2.57
N ARG A 22 -18.43 16.02 3.81
CA ARG A 22 -19.01 17.13 4.58
C ARG A 22 -17.96 18.21 4.86
N ASN A 23 -16.76 17.81 5.30
CA ASN A 23 -15.69 18.74 5.61
C ASN A 23 -15.21 19.50 4.36
N PHE A 24 -15.11 18.83 3.21
CA PHE A 24 -14.79 19.47 1.94
C PHE A 24 -15.77 20.60 1.60
N LYS A 25 -17.09 20.34 1.72
CA LYS A 25 -18.11 21.37 1.49
C LYS A 25 -17.97 22.55 2.44
N LEU A 26 -17.68 22.30 3.72
CA LEU A 26 -17.43 23.37 4.69
C LEU A 26 -16.16 24.15 4.35
N TYR A 27 -15.10 23.47 3.94
CA TYR A 27 -13.82 24.06 3.56
C TYR A 27 -13.97 25.02 2.37
N VAL A 28 -14.66 24.62 1.31
CA VAL A 28 -14.92 25.47 0.14
C VAL A 28 -15.82 26.66 0.50
N ASN A 29 -16.82 26.46 1.35
CA ASN A 29 -17.75 27.53 1.76
C ASN A 29 -17.12 28.59 2.68
N ARG A 30 -15.88 28.42 3.18
CA ARG A 30 -15.20 29.45 4.00
C ARG A 30 -14.78 30.67 3.19
N HIS A 31 -14.63 30.53 1.87
CA HIS A 31 -14.32 31.61 0.96
C HIS A 31 -15.54 31.80 0.05
N SER A 32 -16.49 32.65 0.42
CA SER A 32 -17.78 32.78 -0.28
C SER A 32 -17.66 33.50 -1.64
N SER A 33 -17.09 32.86 -2.66
CA SER A 33 -17.06 33.38 -4.03
C SER A 33 -18.03 32.62 -4.96
N GLY A 34 -18.44 33.24 -6.07
CA GLY A 34 -19.34 32.62 -7.05
C GLY A 34 -18.72 31.44 -7.81
N GLU A 35 -17.40 31.33 -7.85
CA GLU A 35 -16.70 30.16 -8.43
C GLU A 35 -16.81 28.94 -7.52
N ASP A 36 -16.78 29.13 -6.20
CA ASP A 36 -16.86 28.08 -5.19
C ASP A 36 -18.21 27.33 -5.25
N LEU A 37 -19.30 28.04 -5.56
CA LEU A 37 -20.61 27.42 -5.79
C LEU A 37 -20.61 26.44 -6.97
N LYS A 38 -19.89 26.75 -8.06
CA LYS A 38 -19.79 25.86 -9.22
C LYS A 38 -18.92 24.63 -8.93
N ILE A 39 -17.92 24.78 -8.06
CA ILE A 39 -17.06 23.67 -7.61
C ILE A 39 -17.86 22.68 -6.75
N VAL A 40 -18.69 23.18 -5.83
CA VAL A 40 -19.59 22.33 -5.03
C VAL A 40 -20.62 21.64 -5.93
N GLN A 41 -21.18 22.33 -6.93
CA GLN A 41 -22.10 21.72 -7.91
C GLN A 41 -21.43 20.58 -8.69
N LEU A 42 -20.20 20.79 -9.19
CA LEU A 42 -19.44 19.76 -9.90
C LEU A 42 -19.14 18.56 -8.99
N PHE A 43 -18.75 18.81 -7.74
CA PHE A 43 -18.52 17.78 -6.74
C PHE A 43 -19.77 16.93 -6.51
N ASP A 44 -20.92 17.56 -6.26
CA ASP A 44 -22.18 16.86 -6.01
C ASP A 44 -22.68 16.08 -7.23
N ALA A 45 -22.44 16.60 -8.43
CA ALA A 45 -22.77 15.89 -9.66
C ALA A 45 -21.93 14.63 -9.84
N LEU A 46 -20.62 14.71 -9.59
CA LEU A 46 -19.71 13.56 -9.67
C LEU A 46 -19.97 12.55 -8.54
N ASP A 47 -20.26 13.01 -7.31
CA ASP A 47 -20.53 12.13 -6.17
C ASP A 47 -21.80 11.28 -6.37
N LYS A 48 -22.80 11.81 -7.08
CA LYS A 48 -24.06 11.12 -7.37
C LYS A 48 -24.00 10.12 -8.54
N MET A 49 -22.93 10.11 -9.33
CA MET A 49 -22.80 9.21 -10.49
C MET A 49 -22.30 7.84 -10.07
N ASP A 50 -22.87 6.75 -10.61
CA ASP A 50 -22.37 5.40 -10.34
C ASP A 50 -21.12 5.09 -11.16
N ASP A 51 -21.14 5.47 -12.44
CA ASP A 51 -20.00 5.40 -13.36
C ASP A 51 -19.71 6.79 -13.92
N TYR A 52 -18.44 7.07 -14.17
CA TYR A 52 -18.04 8.32 -14.78
C TYR A 52 -18.53 8.40 -16.24
N ASP A 53 -19.39 9.38 -16.52
CA ASP A 53 -19.87 9.72 -17.87
C ASP A 53 -19.85 11.25 -18.05
N GLU A 54 -18.90 11.72 -18.87
CA GLU A 54 -18.74 13.15 -19.16
C GLU A 54 -19.94 13.76 -19.89
N ALA A 55 -20.52 13.01 -20.83
CA ALA A 55 -21.64 13.48 -21.63
C ALA A 55 -22.87 13.68 -20.74
N LEU A 56 -23.15 12.70 -19.87
CA LEU A 56 -24.22 12.78 -18.88
C LEU A 56 -23.98 13.92 -17.88
N LEU A 57 -22.72 14.13 -17.46
CA LEU A 57 -22.34 15.19 -16.54
C LEU A 57 -22.70 16.58 -17.09
N LEU A 58 -22.30 16.83 -18.34
CA LEU A 58 -22.57 18.09 -19.03
C LEU A 58 -24.06 18.26 -19.37
N GLN A 59 -24.75 17.19 -19.72
CA GLN A 59 -26.19 17.22 -20.01
C GLN A 59 -27.01 17.63 -18.78
N LYS A 60 -26.67 17.08 -17.60
CA LYS A 60 -27.37 17.37 -16.34
C LYS A 60 -26.97 18.71 -15.71
N ASN A 61 -25.80 19.26 -16.04
CA ASN A 61 -25.27 20.48 -15.44
C ASN A 61 -24.98 21.56 -16.50
N LYS A 62 -26.03 22.14 -17.08
CA LYS A 62 -25.93 23.15 -18.15
C LYS A 62 -25.15 24.42 -17.77
N SER A 63 -24.97 24.68 -16.47
CA SER A 63 -24.14 25.78 -15.96
C SER A 63 -22.64 25.58 -16.21
N ILE A 64 -22.21 24.33 -16.47
CA ILE A 64 -20.82 23.95 -16.70
C ILE A 64 -20.59 23.82 -18.20
N ARG A 65 -19.76 24.71 -18.77
CA ARG A 65 -19.38 24.64 -20.18
C ARG A 65 -18.30 23.57 -20.37
N LYS A 66 -18.39 22.79 -21.46
CA LYS A 66 -17.39 21.76 -21.81
C LYS A 66 -15.95 22.30 -21.79
N GLN A 67 -15.74 23.51 -22.31
CA GLN A 67 -14.45 24.20 -22.35
C GLN A 67 -13.86 24.47 -20.96
N GLN A 68 -14.70 24.62 -19.93
CA GLN A 68 -14.29 24.92 -18.55
C GLN A 68 -14.11 23.66 -17.71
N LEU A 69 -14.68 22.52 -18.13
CA LEU A 69 -14.75 21.31 -17.31
C LEU A 69 -13.37 20.83 -16.86
N SER A 70 -12.38 20.79 -17.77
CA SER A 70 -11.01 20.35 -17.43
C SER A 70 -10.40 21.20 -16.31
N ASN A 71 -10.48 22.53 -16.42
CA ASN A 71 -9.96 23.45 -15.41
C ASN A 71 -10.73 23.35 -14.09
N MET A 72 -12.05 23.22 -14.15
CA MET A 72 -12.90 23.05 -12.97
C MET A 72 -12.58 21.75 -12.23
N LYS A 73 -12.35 20.65 -12.97
CA LYS A 73 -11.91 19.37 -12.38
C LYS A 73 -10.55 19.49 -11.71
N ALA A 74 -9.57 20.11 -12.38
CA ALA A 74 -8.24 20.34 -11.80
C ALA A 74 -8.30 21.22 -10.54
N HIS A 75 -9.18 22.22 -10.52
CA HIS A 75 -9.41 23.05 -9.34
C HIS A 75 -10.09 22.26 -8.22
N LEU A 76 -11.19 21.55 -8.50
CA LEU A 76 -11.90 20.71 -7.54
C LEU A 76 -10.96 19.65 -6.93
N TYR A 77 -10.14 18.99 -7.75
CA TYR A 77 -9.13 18.04 -7.29
C TYR A 77 -8.18 18.66 -6.26
N ARG A 78 -7.62 19.84 -6.55
CA ARG A 78 -6.74 20.56 -5.62
C ARG A 78 -7.46 20.95 -4.32
N GLN A 79 -8.71 21.41 -4.40
CA GLN A 79 -9.49 21.79 -3.22
C GLN A 79 -9.83 20.60 -2.33
N ILE A 80 -10.15 19.44 -2.91
CA ILE A 80 -10.37 18.20 -2.16
C ILE A 80 -9.09 17.81 -1.42
N LEU A 81 -7.94 17.76 -2.12
CA LEU A 81 -6.66 17.43 -1.48
C LEU A 81 -6.28 18.43 -0.37
N GLY A 82 -6.52 19.72 -0.59
CA GLY A 82 -6.32 20.76 0.42
C GLY A 82 -7.18 20.54 1.66
N SER A 83 -8.47 20.25 1.48
CA SER A 83 -9.38 19.95 2.58
C SER A 83 -8.97 18.69 3.36
N LEU A 84 -8.57 17.62 2.66
CA LEU A 84 -8.17 16.36 3.29
C LEU A 84 -6.89 16.52 4.12
N ARG A 85 -5.91 17.26 3.58
CA ARG A 85 -4.65 17.54 4.28
C ARG A 85 -4.88 18.16 5.65
N LEU A 86 -5.83 19.10 5.76
CA LEU A 86 -6.15 19.79 7.03
C LEU A 86 -6.74 18.86 8.09
N ILE A 87 -7.45 17.81 7.69
CA ILE A 87 -8.11 16.88 8.62
C ILE A 87 -7.14 15.76 9.05
N LYS A 88 -6.26 15.34 8.14
CA LYS A 88 -5.32 14.22 8.34
C LYS A 88 -3.97 14.62 8.94
N GLN A 89 -3.80 15.89 9.30
CA GLN A 89 -2.54 16.45 9.75
C GLN A 89 -2.00 15.81 11.04
N GLU A 90 -2.88 15.53 12.02
CA GLU A 90 -2.48 14.94 13.30
C GLU A 90 -2.24 13.42 13.20
N GLU A 91 -2.81 12.74 12.19
CA GLU A 91 -2.74 11.29 12.04
C GLU A 91 -1.51 10.82 11.24
N ASN A 92 -0.92 11.68 10.41
CA ASN A 92 0.10 11.27 9.44
C ASN A 92 1.47 11.92 9.72
N VAL A 93 2.45 11.08 10.09
CA VAL A 93 3.81 11.53 10.41
C VAL A 93 4.50 12.26 9.27
N ASP A 94 4.27 11.87 8.01
CA ASP A 94 4.86 12.56 6.85
C ASP A 94 4.31 13.98 6.73
N ILE A 95 2.99 14.16 6.92
CA ILE A 95 2.35 15.49 6.89
C ILE A 95 2.92 16.36 8.01
N GLN A 96 3.08 15.81 9.22
CA GLN A 96 3.68 16.52 10.36
C GLN A 96 5.14 16.92 10.09
N LEU A 97 5.96 16.01 9.56
CA LEU A 97 7.35 16.26 9.24
C LEU A 97 7.50 17.33 8.15
N HIS A 98 6.65 17.29 7.12
CA HIS A 98 6.59 18.33 6.10
C HIS A 98 6.21 19.70 6.67
N GLU A 99 5.19 19.76 7.52
CA GLU A 99 4.79 21.00 8.15
C GLU A 99 5.90 21.58 9.04
N GLN A 100 6.57 20.75 9.84
CA GLN A 100 7.69 21.22 10.67
C GLN A 100 8.85 21.76 9.81
N MET A 101 9.16 21.12 8.68
CA MET A 101 10.13 21.63 7.72
C MET A 101 9.69 22.99 7.13
N ASP A 102 8.42 23.16 6.80
CA ASP A 102 7.87 24.43 6.32
C ASP A 102 7.99 25.53 7.38
N HIS A 103 7.62 25.24 8.63
CA HIS A 103 7.78 26.15 9.76
C HIS A 103 9.24 26.56 9.97
N ALA A 104 10.18 25.61 9.92
CA ALA A 104 11.60 25.90 10.02
C ALA A 104 12.05 26.86 8.90
N ARG A 105 11.64 26.61 7.65
CA ARG A 105 11.97 27.46 6.49
C ARG A 105 11.39 28.87 6.61
N ILE A 106 10.15 29.00 7.08
CA ILE A 106 9.51 30.30 7.31
C ILE A 106 10.30 31.10 8.37
N LEU A 107 10.63 30.48 9.50
CA LEU A 107 11.40 31.11 10.57
C LEU A 107 12.79 31.55 10.08
N TYR A 108 13.49 30.67 9.34
CA TYR A 108 14.77 30.99 8.72
C TYR A 108 14.68 32.22 7.80
N ASN A 109 13.67 32.26 6.92
CA ASN A 109 13.46 33.39 6.00
C ASN A 109 13.08 34.70 6.71
N LYS A 110 12.61 34.62 7.95
CA LYS A 110 12.36 35.77 8.83
C LYS A 110 13.59 36.17 9.68
N GLY A 111 14.73 35.52 9.49
CA GLY A 111 15.95 35.75 10.28
C GLY A 111 15.95 35.10 11.67
N LEU A 112 14.96 34.27 11.98
CA LEU A 112 14.77 33.62 13.29
C LEU A 112 15.51 32.27 13.33
N TYR A 113 16.84 32.29 13.19
CA TYR A 113 17.65 31.08 13.00
C TYR A 113 17.63 30.12 14.19
N LEU A 114 17.71 30.63 15.42
CA LEU A 114 17.67 29.79 16.62
C LEU A 114 16.30 29.11 16.79
N GLN A 115 15.22 29.80 16.43
CA GLN A 115 13.87 29.24 16.42
C GLN A 115 13.72 28.19 15.31
N SER A 116 14.30 28.43 14.13
CA SER A 116 14.38 27.43 13.07
C SER A 116 15.10 26.16 13.55
N LEU A 117 16.25 26.29 14.22
CA LEU A 117 16.99 25.15 14.77
C LEU A 117 16.18 24.37 15.81
N LYS A 118 15.43 25.04 16.69
CA LYS A 118 14.54 24.38 17.65
C LYS A 118 13.41 23.58 16.98
N VAL A 119 12.89 24.06 15.84
CA VAL A 119 11.92 23.29 15.05
C VAL A 119 12.60 22.07 14.42
N LEU A 120 13.79 22.25 13.85
CA LEU A 120 14.56 21.17 13.24
C LEU A 120 14.95 20.07 14.25
N ASP A 121 15.28 20.42 15.49
CA ASP A 121 15.58 19.43 16.53
C ASP A 121 14.36 18.57 16.88
N ARG A 122 13.17 19.18 17.03
CA ARG A 122 11.92 18.42 17.23
C ARG A 122 11.60 17.53 16.03
N MET A 123 11.79 18.03 14.82
CA MET A 123 11.59 17.26 13.58
C MET A 123 12.56 16.07 13.50
N LYS A 124 13.81 16.26 13.94
CA LYS A 124 14.83 15.21 14.01
C LYS A 124 14.43 14.09 14.97
N GLU A 125 13.91 14.44 16.15
CA GLU A 125 13.42 13.45 17.13
C GLU A 125 12.24 12.68 16.57
N LEU A 126 11.24 13.37 16.02
CA LEU A 126 10.07 12.74 15.39
C LEU A 126 10.50 11.79 14.27
N ALA A 127 11.38 12.23 13.37
CA ALA A 127 11.85 11.40 12.27
C ALA A 127 12.68 10.19 12.74
N ARG A 128 13.46 10.31 13.83
CA ARG A 128 14.18 9.16 14.42
C ARG A 128 13.21 8.13 14.99
N ASN A 129 12.23 8.59 15.76
CA ASN A 129 11.24 7.74 16.42
C ASN A 129 10.38 6.98 15.41
N HIS A 130 10.12 7.55 14.23
CA HIS A 130 9.34 6.93 13.15
C HIS A 130 10.20 6.35 12.02
N HIS A 131 11.51 6.22 12.20
CA HIS A 131 12.44 5.65 11.22
C HIS A 131 12.46 6.37 9.85
N GLN A 132 12.13 7.65 9.81
CA GLN A 132 12.00 8.49 8.61
C GLN A 132 13.36 9.06 8.15
N LEU A 133 14.21 8.21 7.59
CA LEU A 133 15.61 8.53 7.26
C LEU A 133 15.79 9.68 6.27
N THR A 134 14.92 9.80 5.27
CA THR A 134 15.01 10.86 4.26
C THR A 134 14.70 12.23 4.86
N TYR A 135 13.77 12.32 5.81
CA TYR A 135 13.50 13.54 6.56
C TYR A 135 14.65 13.88 7.51
N LEU A 136 15.28 12.88 8.15
CA LEU A 136 16.51 13.12 8.92
C LEU A 136 17.62 13.73 8.06
N GLN A 137 17.80 13.23 6.84
CA GLN A 137 18.77 13.78 5.91
C GLN A 137 18.46 15.25 5.57
N GLN A 138 17.19 15.57 5.29
CA GLN A 138 16.77 16.95 5.02
C GLN A 138 17.01 17.88 6.22
N VAL A 139 16.68 17.42 7.43
CA VAL A 139 16.95 18.17 8.67
C VAL A 139 18.43 18.46 8.81
N LEU A 140 19.29 17.44 8.66
CA LEU A 140 20.74 17.58 8.79
C LEU A 140 21.32 18.53 7.73
N PHE A 141 20.83 18.48 6.49
CA PHE A 141 21.24 19.46 5.47
C PHE A 141 20.84 20.89 5.85
N PHE A 142 19.65 21.08 6.40
CA PHE A 142 19.19 22.41 6.77
C PHE A 142 19.93 22.95 8.00
N GLU A 143 20.21 22.12 9.01
CA GLU A 143 21.06 22.50 10.13
C GLU A 143 22.46 22.90 9.66
N LYS A 144 23.10 22.10 8.81
CA LYS A 144 24.42 22.43 8.23
C LYS A 144 24.40 23.76 7.50
N LYS A 145 23.35 24.03 6.71
CA LYS A 145 23.16 25.32 6.03
C LYS A 145 23.10 26.48 7.02
N ILE A 146 22.33 26.33 8.11
CA ILE A 146 22.22 27.38 9.13
C ILE A 146 23.58 27.61 9.80
N GLU A 147 24.27 26.54 10.20
CA GLU A 147 25.56 26.62 10.89
C GLU A 147 26.68 27.19 10.02
N THR A 148 26.66 26.94 8.71
CA THR A 148 27.67 27.48 7.79
C THR A 148 27.46 28.99 7.54
N LEU A 149 26.21 29.47 7.55
CA LEU A 149 25.89 30.84 7.15
C LEU A 149 25.76 31.81 8.32
N HIS A 150 25.50 31.31 9.54
CA HIS A 150 25.16 32.15 10.69
C HIS A 150 25.98 31.75 11.91
N ILE A 151 26.43 32.75 12.68
CA ILE A 151 27.07 32.50 13.98
C ILE A 151 25.98 32.12 14.98
N THR A 152 25.73 30.83 15.15
CA THR A 152 24.71 30.31 16.08
C THR A 152 25.20 30.22 17.53
N ARG A 153 26.50 30.47 17.78
CA ARG A 153 27.20 30.24 19.05
C ARG A 153 27.02 28.81 19.57
N SER A 154 26.94 27.84 18.66
CA SER A 154 26.83 26.43 19.01
C SER A 154 28.10 25.87 19.64
N MET A 155 27.98 24.70 20.27
CA MET A 155 29.12 23.93 20.81
C MET A 155 30.24 23.77 19.78
N GLN A 156 31.47 23.74 20.27
CA GLN A 156 32.71 23.70 19.48
C GLN A 156 32.84 22.45 18.58
N ASP A 157 32.05 21.41 18.84
CA ASP A 157 32.00 20.11 18.15
C ASP A 157 30.79 19.94 17.22
N ARG A 158 29.95 20.96 17.02
CA ARG A 158 28.69 20.80 16.27
C ARG A 158 28.90 20.39 14.81
N ALA A 159 29.91 20.96 14.16
CA ALA A 159 30.24 20.63 12.77
C ALA A 159 30.58 19.14 12.60
N ASP A 160 31.43 18.61 13.48
CA ASP A 160 31.84 17.20 13.47
C ASP A 160 30.66 16.26 13.75
N ARG A 161 29.81 16.61 14.72
CA ARG A 161 28.59 15.83 15.03
C ARG A 161 27.61 15.80 13.86
N LEU A 162 27.34 16.94 13.23
CA LEU A 162 26.47 17.00 12.05
C LEU A 162 27.06 16.22 10.86
N SER A 163 28.39 16.24 10.71
CA SER A 163 29.10 15.47 9.70
C SER A 163 28.91 13.97 9.92
N ALA A 164 29.24 13.47 11.11
CA ALA A 164 29.10 12.07 11.48
C ALA A 164 27.65 11.57 11.34
N GLN A 165 26.67 12.33 11.83
CA GLN A 165 25.24 11.99 11.71
C GLN A 165 24.79 11.90 10.24
N SER A 166 25.29 12.79 9.37
CA SER A 166 24.93 12.74 7.94
C SER A 166 25.50 11.51 7.23
N ILE A 167 26.74 11.14 7.56
CA ILE A 167 27.38 9.93 7.02
C ILE A 167 26.59 8.70 7.48
N GLU A 168 26.25 8.61 8.77
CA GLU A 168 25.45 7.52 9.32
C GLU A 168 24.09 7.39 8.61
N VAL A 169 23.34 8.50 8.49
CA VAL A 169 22.02 8.51 7.83
C VAL A 169 22.15 8.12 6.35
N ASN A 170 23.15 8.61 5.64
CA ASN A 170 23.37 8.27 4.22
C ASN A 170 23.72 6.79 4.02
N ASN A 171 24.53 6.21 4.90
CA ASN A 171 24.87 4.79 4.86
C ASN A 171 23.62 3.94 5.06
N ARG A 172 22.75 4.32 6.01
CA ARG A 172 21.47 3.63 6.23
C ARG A 172 20.51 3.76 5.06
N ILE A 173 20.38 4.96 4.47
CA ILE A 173 19.57 5.18 3.26
C ILE A 173 20.06 4.31 2.10
N THR A 174 21.38 4.23 1.89
CA THR A 174 21.98 3.37 0.86
C THR A 174 21.56 1.91 1.06
N LEU A 175 21.64 1.41 2.29
CA LEU A 175 21.31 0.03 2.62
C LEU A 175 19.82 -0.28 2.46
N VAL A 176 18.93 0.63 2.92
CA VAL A 176 17.49 0.54 2.67
C VAL A 176 17.19 0.51 1.17
N THR A 177 17.88 1.35 0.38
CA THR A 177 17.72 1.41 -1.08
C THR A 177 18.13 0.11 -1.74
N GLN A 178 19.29 -0.45 -1.37
CA GLN A 178 19.77 -1.72 -1.91
C GLN A 178 18.79 -2.87 -1.61
N LEU A 179 18.32 -2.98 -0.36
CA LEU A 179 17.42 -4.05 0.06
C LEU A 179 16.00 -3.90 -0.53
N SER A 180 15.47 -2.68 -0.59
CA SER A 180 14.16 -2.43 -1.21
C SER A 180 14.19 -2.68 -2.71
N ASN A 181 15.26 -2.30 -3.40
CA ASN A 181 15.48 -2.63 -4.80
C ASN A 181 15.51 -4.14 -5.01
N LEU A 182 16.27 -4.87 -4.20
CA LEU A 182 16.33 -6.34 -4.27
C LEU A 182 14.94 -6.96 -4.09
N SER A 183 14.20 -6.56 -3.05
CA SER A 183 12.83 -7.04 -2.81
C SER A 183 11.90 -6.79 -4.02
N LEU A 184 11.93 -5.57 -4.58
CA LEU A 184 11.12 -5.20 -5.75
C LEU A 184 11.53 -5.96 -7.02
N GLN A 185 12.83 -6.15 -7.23
CA GLN A 185 13.36 -6.89 -8.38
C GLN A 185 13.02 -8.38 -8.30
N LEU A 186 13.07 -8.99 -7.11
CA LEU A 186 12.65 -10.37 -6.91
C LEU A 186 11.14 -10.54 -7.13
N TYR A 187 10.33 -9.57 -6.70
CA TYR A 187 8.91 -9.54 -7.05
C TYR A 187 8.70 -9.46 -8.57
N SER A 188 9.45 -8.58 -9.24
CA SER A 188 9.39 -8.44 -10.70
C SER A 188 9.84 -9.73 -11.41
N TRP A 189 10.86 -10.40 -10.88
CA TRP A 189 11.31 -11.71 -11.35
C TRP A 189 10.19 -12.75 -11.24
N TYR A 190 9.50 -12.81 -10.09
CA TYR A 190 8.38 -13.72 -9.89
C TYR A 190 7.24 -13.46 -10.89
N ILE A 191 6.87 -12.19 -11.11
CA ILE A 191 5.83 -11.85 -12.10
C ILE A 191 6.22 -12.29 -13.51
N LYS A 192 7.50 -12.13 -13.88
CA LYS A 192 8.00 -12.47 -15.22
C LYS A 192 8.18 -13.97 -15.44
N ASN A 193 8.72 -14.68 -14.47
CA ASN A 193 9.20 -16.06 -14.63
C ASN A 193 8.36 -17.11 -13.89
N GLY A 194 7.50 -16.69 -12.95
CA GLY A 194 6.79 -17.57 -12.05
C GLY A 194 7.70 -18.21 -11.00
N MET A 195 7.27 -19.37 -10.48
CA MET A 195 8.09 -20.22 -9.62
C MET A 195 9.14 -20.96 -10.45
N ALA A 196 10.26 -21.32 -9.82
CA ALA A 196 11.29 -22.14 -10.43
C ALA A 196 10.73 -23.53 -10.76
N ARG A 197 10.94 -23.98 -12.00
CA ARG A 197 10.40 -25.27 -12.51
C ARG A 197 11.46 -26.36 -12.64
N ASN A 198 12.73 -25.99 -12.58
CA ASN A 198 13.88 -26.87 -12.74
C ASN A 198 15.11 -26.28 -12.04
N GLU A 199 16.19 -27.06 -11.96
CA GLU A 199 17.44 -26.66 -11.30
C GLU A 199 18.08 -25.41 -11.92
N LYS A 200 17.93 -25.18 -13.23
CA LYS A 200 18.47 -23.98 -13.90
C LYS A 200 17.76 -22.72 -13.41
N ASP A 201 16.44 -22.76 -13.26
CA ASP A 201 15.66 -21.65 -12.71
C ASP A 201 16.08 -21.37 -11.25
N VAL A 202 16.31 -22.44 -10.46
CA VAL A 202 16.79 -22.34 -9.06
C VAL A 202 18.18 -21.70 -8.99
N GLN A 203 19.11 -22.12 -9.86
CA GLN A 203 20.45 -21.55 -9.89
C GLN A 203 20.42 -20.07 -10.32
N ALA A 204 19.63 -19.73 -11.34
CA ALA A 204 19.51 -18.36 -11.82
C ALA A 204 19.02 -17.39 -10.74
N ILE A 205 18.01 -17.78 -9.96
CA ILE A 205 17.52 -16.93 -8.85
C ILE A 205 18.50 -16.91 -7.67
N HIS A 206 19.24 -18.00 -7.42
CA HIS A 206 20.28 -18.05 -6.39
C HIS A 206 21.45 -17.10 -6.71
N ASP A 207 21.97 -17.15 -7.92
CA ASP A 207 23.04 -16.27 -8.38
C ASP A 207 22.59 -14.81 -8.36
N TYR A 208 21.35 -14.54 -8.80
CA TYR A 208 20.78 -13.20 -8.74
C TYR A 208 20.68 -12.68 -7.30
N PHE A 209 20.13 -13.49 -6.39
CA PHE A 209 19.95 -13.11 -4.99
C PHE A 209 21.30 -12.82 -4.32
N ASN A 210 22.26 -13.73 -4.42
CA ASN A 210 23.56 -13.59 -3.76
C ASN A 210 24.38 -12.42 -4.32
N THR A 211 24.29 -12.16 -5.63
CA THR A 211 25.00 -11.05 -6.27
C THR A 211 24.47 -9.69 -5.82
N ASN A 212 23.17 -9.59 -5.56
CA ASN A 212 22.50 -8.32 -5.25
C ASN A 212 22.23 -8.12 -3.76
N LEU A 213 22.48 -9.13 -2.91
CA LEU A 213 22.35 -9.01 -1.46
C LEU A 213 23.52 -8.16 -0.91
N PRO A 214 23.27 -7.02 -0.25
CA PRO A 214 24.34 -6.20 0.29
C PRO A 214 25.07 -6.90 1.45
N ALA A 215 26.34 -6.55 1.65
CA ALA A 215 27.12 -7.03 2.80
C ALA A 215 26.60 -6.43 4.12
N GLY A 216 26.95 -7.06 5.26
CA GLY A 216 26.60 -6.55 6.59
C GLY A 216 25.14 -6.73 7.02
N THR A 217 24.37 -7.57 6.32
CA THR A 217 22.94 -7.83 6.62
C THR A 217 22.68 -8.54 7.96
N GLN A 218 23.72 -9.06 8.63
CA GLN A 218 23.60 -9.73 9.92
C GLN A 218 23.47 -8.75 11.11
N GLU A 219 23.91 -7.49 10.94
CA GLU A 219 23.97 -6.50 12.04
C GLU A 219 22.91 -5.39 11.90
N LEU A 220 21.88 -5.59 11.08
CA LEU A 220 20.85 -4.58 10.81
C LEU A 220 20.03 -4.28 12.07
N LYS A 221 20.01 -3.01 12.48
CA LYS A 221 19.22 -2.52 13.62
C LYS A 221 17.96 -1.76 13.19
N GLY A 222 17.98 -1.13 12.03
CA GLY A 222 16.85 -0.33 11.56
C GLY A 222 15.65 -1.18 11.12
N PHE A 223 14.47 -0.56 11.16
CA PHE A 223 13.20 -1.22 10.83
C PHE A 223 13.12 -1.55 9.33
N TYR A 224 13.29 -0.56 8.46
CA TYR A 224 13.17 -0.73 7.01
C TYR A 224 14.24 -1.66 6.43
N GLU A 225 15.48 -1.57 6.94
CA GLU A 225 16.56 -2.47 6.55
C GLU A 225 16.16 -3.93 6.81
N ARG A 226 15.62 -4.24 8.00
CA ARG A 226 15.16 -5.60 8.34
C ARG A 226 13.92 -5.99 7.54
N LEU A 227 12.96 -5.09 7.39
CA LEU A 227 11.73 -5.31 6.61
C LEU A 227 12.06 -5.77 5.18
N TYR A 228 12.86 -4.99 4.46
CA TYR A 228 13.19 -5.30 3.06
C TYR A 228 14.12 -6.51 2.93
N LEU A 229 15.00 -6.77 3.91
CA LEU A 229 15.77 -8.01 3.96
C LEU A 229 14.82 -9.23 4.07
N TYR A 230 13.87 -9.19 4.99
CA TYR A 230 12.94 -10.31 5.18
C TYR A 230 12.06 -10.51 3.96
N GLN A 231 11.56 -9.45 3.33
CA GLN A 231 10.82 -9.53 2.06
C GLN A 231 11.65 -10.13 0.93
N SER A 232 12.93 -9.75 0.82
CA SER A 232 13.84 -10.30 -0.18
C SER A 232 14.01 -11.81 0.00
N TYR A 233 14.23 -12.27 1.24
CA TYR A 233 14.26 -13.70 1.54
C TYR A 233 12.90 -14.39 1.32
N CYS A 234 11.77 -13.73 1.58
CA CYS A 234 10.46 -14.28 1.29
C CYS A 234 10.32 -14.60 -0.20
N TRP A 235 10.59 -13.63 -1.07
CA TRP A 235 10.52 -13.84 -2.51
C TRP A 235 11.51 -14.89 -3.00
N TYR A 236 12.76 -14.80 -2.55
CA TYR A 236 13.81 -15.74 -2.92
C TYR A 236 13.40 -17.20 -2.64
N ASN A 237 12.92 -17.47 -1.43
CA ASN A 237 12.54 -18.82 -1.03
C ASN A 237 11.21 -19.26 -1.65
N PHE A 238 10.24 -18.36 -1.79
CA PHE A 238 8.96 -18.66 -2.43
C PHE A 238 9.12 -19.04 -3.90
N ILE A 239 9.94 -18.30 -4.66
CA ILE A 239 10.24 -18.62 -6.07
C ILE A 239 10.88 -20.01 -6.18
N ARG A 240 11.74 -20.38 -5.23
CA ARG A 240 12.39 -21.70 -5.16
C ARG A 240 11.48 -22.81 -4.63
N GLN A 241 10.26 -22.49 -4.20
CA GLN A 241 9.34 -23.41 -3.52
C GLN A 241 9.93 -24.00 -2.23
N ASP A 242 10.85 -23.27 -1.58
CA ASP A 242 11.48 -23.64 -0.32
C ASP A 242 10.66 -23.08 0.85
N PHE A 243 9.56 -23.78 1.19
CA PHE A 243 8.50 -23.23 2.03
C PHE A 243 8.89 -23.07 3.50
N LEU A 244 9.84 -23.84 4.02
CA LEU A 244 10.25 -23.74 5.42
C LEU A 244 11.06 -22.44 5.71
N PRO A 245 12.09 -22.08 4.91
CA PRO A 245 12.69 -20.75 4.96
C PRO A 245 11.71 -19.63 4.62
N TYR A 246 10.81 -19.81 3.65
CA TYR A 246 9.76 -18.82 3.36
C TYR A 246 8.92 -18.52 4.60
N TYR A 247 8.42 -19.55 5.29
CA TYR A 247 7.73 -19.41 6.58
C TYR A 247 8.56 -18.69 7.64
N ARG A 248 9.85 -19.05 7.78
CA ARG A 248 10.74 -18.41 8.76
C ARG A 248 10.85 -16.91 8.53
N TYR A 249 11.00 -16.47 7.28
CA TYR A 249 11.18 -15.05 6.97
C TYR A 249 9.88 -14.26 6.95
N THR A 250 8.74 -14.87 6.57
CA THR A 250 7.42 -14.24 6.72
C THR A 250 7.04 -14.07 8.19
N SER A 251 7.37 -15.06 9.03
CA SER A 251 7.21 -14.94 10.49
C SER A 251 8.05 -13.79 11.06
N ARG A 252 9.32 -13.69 10.67
CA ARG A 252 10.20 -12.57 11.09
C ARG A 252 9.70 -11.21 10.61
N TRP A 253 9.10 -11.15 9.42
CA TRP A 253 8.45 -9.95 8.91
C TRP A 253 7.29 -9.54 9.83
N VAL A 254 6.36 -10.44 10.14
CA VAL A 254 5.24 -10.11 11.04
C VAL A 254 5.73 -9.78 12.45
N GLU A 255 6.68 -10.54 13.00
CA GLU A 255 7.30 -10.31 14.32
C GLU A 255 7.99 -8.93 14.41
N LEU A 256 8.53 -8.41 13.29
CA LEU A 256 9.13 -7.08 13.24
C LEU A 256 8.11 -5.99 13.58
N PHE A 257 6.86 -6.14 13.15
CA PHE A 257 5.76 -5.23 13.50
C PHE A 257 5.28 -5.46 14.93
N GLU A 258 5.26 -6.70 15.42
CA GLU A 258 4.90 -7.00 16.81
C GLU A 258 5.90 -6.37 17.81
N LYS A 259 7.19 -6.33 17.45
CA LYS A 259 8.25 -5.67 18.24
C LYS A 259 8.23 -4.15 18.11
N SER A 260 7.52 -3.60 17.13
CA SER A 260 7.40 -2.17 16.89
C SER A 260 5.95 -1.81 16.53
N PRO A 261 4.98 -1.94 17.46
CA PRO A 261 3.54 -1.85 17.14
C PRO A 261 3.13 -0.54 16.46
N PHE A 262 3.78 0.58 16.79
CA PHE A 262 3.53 1.87 16.14
C PHE A 262 3.79 1.82 14.62
N MET A 263 4.68 0.93 14.14
CA MET A 263 4.92 0.76 12.71
C MET A 263 3.76 0.07 12.00
N ILE A 264 2.83 -0.59 12.71
CA ILE A 264 1.58 -1.05 12.10
C ILE A 264 0.78 0.15 11.60
N GLU A 265 0.84 1.28 12.32
CA GLU A 265 0.18 2.50 11.91
C GLU A 265 0.90 3.24 10.80
N VAL A 266 2.23 3.31 10.88
CA VAL A 266 3.06 3.97 9.85
C VAL A 266 3.06 3.17 8.54
N GLU A 267 3.12 1.84 8.62
CA GLU A 267 3.38 0.95 7.48
C GLU A 267 2.30 -0.14 7.34
N THR A 268 1.02 0.25 7.47
CA THR A 268 -0.12 -0.67 7.49
C THR A 268 -0.17 -1.62 6.28
N ALA A 269 0.10 -1.11 5.08
CA ALA A 269 0.08 -1.92 3.85
C ALA A 269 1.15 -3.03 3.89
N HIS A 270 2.33 -2.74 4.45
CA HIS A 270 3.38 -3.75 4.63
C HIS A 270 3.02 -4.77 5.69
N TYR A 271 2.31 -4.38 6.76
CA TYR A 271 1.79 -5.32 7.75
C TYR A 271 0.73 -6.25 7.16
N ILE A 272 -0.26 -5.70 6.43
CA ILE A 272 -1.29 -6.45 5.72
C ILE A 272 -0.66 -7.49 4.77
N LYS A 273 0.35 -7.07 3.99
CA LYS A 273 1.07 -7.98 3.08
C LYS A 273 1.89 -9.03 3.84
N GLY A 274 2.47 -8.68 4.99
CA GLY A 274 3.15 -9.63 5.88
C GLY A 274 2.20 -10.71 6.39
N MET A 275 1.03 -10.33 6.89
CA MET A 275 -0.03 -11.25 7.33
C MET A 275 -0.48 -12.18 6.21
N HIS A 276 -0.70 -11.64 5.00
CA HIS A 276 -1.01 -12.45 3.82
C HIS A 276 0.07 -13.51 3.54
N ASN A 277 1.34 -13.12 3.51
CA ASN A 277 2.43 -14.05 3.22
C ASN A 277 2.63 -15.09 4.33
N LEU A 278 2.43 -14.71 5.61
CA LEU A 278 2.48 -15.66 6.72
C LEU A 278 1.35 -16.69 6.64
N LEU A 279 0.13 -16.26 6.29
CA LEU A 279 -0.99 -17.17 6.04
C LEU A 279 -0.73 -18.10 4.85
N SER A 280 -0.19 -17.57 3.75
CA SER A 280 0.23 -18.39 2.60
C SER A 280 1.29 -19.42 3.00
N ALA A 281 2.30 -19.04 3.77
CA ALA A 281 3.33 -19.96 4.23
C ALA A 281 2.77 -21.07 5.13
N HIS A 282 1.83 -20.74 6.02
CA HIS A 282 1.13 -21.75 6.83
C HIS A 282 0.25 -22.68 5.99
N PHE A 283 -0.39 -22.16 4.94
CA PHE A 283 -1.15 -22.96 3.98
C PHE A 283 -0.24 -23.93 3.22
N ASP A 284 0.87 -23.45 2.66
CA ASP A 284 1.84 -24.25 1.89
C ASP A 284 2.45 -25.37 2.75
N LEU A 285 2.70 -25.10 4.05
CA LEU A 285 3.22 -26.06 5.02
C LEU A 285 2.14 -26.92 5.71
N GLN A 286 0.86 -26.74 5.37
CA GLN A 286 -0.25 -27.45 6.01
C GLN A 286 -0.27 -27.31 7.55
N ASN A 287 0.09 -26.13 8.07
CA ASN A 287 0.14 -25.86 9.52
C ASN A 287 -1.21 -25.34 10.03
N TYR A 288 -2.21 -26.23 10.11
CA TYR A 288 -3.60 -25.93 10.45
C TYR A 288 -3.79 -25.06 11.70
N LYS A 289 -3.12 -25.43 12.80
CA LYS A 289 -3.30 -24.74 14.08
C LYS A 289 -2.83 -23.29 13.98
N LYS A 290 -1.60 -23.08 13.50
CA LYS A 290 -1.05 -21.72 13.38
C LYS A 290 -1.71 -20.90 12.28
N PHE A 291 -2.14 -21.53 11.19
CA PHE A 291 -2.96 -20.88 10.17
C PHE A 291 -4.21 -20.25 10.79
N ASN A 292 -4.98 -21.02 11.55
CA ASN A 292 -6.21 -20.54 12.18
C ASN A 292 -5.94 -19.43 13.23
N GLU A 293 -4.87 -19.55 14.03
CA GLU A 293 -4.46 -18.49 14.97
C GLU A 293 -4.13 -17.18 14.25
N VAL A 294 -3.35 -17.23 13.16
CA VAL A 294 -2.98 -16.05 12.38
C VAL A 294 -4.18 -15.47 11.62
N LEU A 295 -5.09 -16.33 11.13
CA LEU A 295 -6.29 -15.90 10.41
C LEU A 295 -7.21 -15.10 11.33
N GLN A 296 -7.44 -15.60 12.56
CA GLN A 296 -8.23 -14.88 13.55
C GLN A 296 -7.61 -13.51 13.87
N ARG A 297 -6.29 -13.45 14.08
CA ARG A 297 -5.60 -12.18 14.31
C ARG A 297 -5.77 -11.20 13.15
N PHE A 298 -5.75 -11.69 11.90
CA PHE A 298 -5.94 -10.84 10.73
C PHE A 298 -7.39 -10.36 10.58
N GLU A 299 -8.35 -11.18 10.96
CA GLU A 299 -9.76 -10.82 11.04
C GLU A 299 -10.00 -9.75 12.12
N ASP A 300 -9.47 -9.92 13.32
CA ASP A 300 -9.53 -8.91 14.40
C ASP A 300 -8.90 -7.59 13.95
N PHE A 301 -7.74 -7.65 13.28
CA PHE A 301 -7.08 -6.49 12.70
C PHE A 301 -7.95 -5.78 11.65
N SER A 302 -8.76 -6.52 10.88
CA SER A 302 -9.62 -5.95 9.85
C SER A 302 -10.73 -5.03 10.38
N HIS A 303 -11.07 -5.16 11.67
CA HIS A 303 -12.07 -4.35 12.36
C HIS A 303 -11.47 -3.15 13.11
N THR A 304 -10.16 -2.91 12.97
CA THR A 304 -9.52 -1.78 13.62
C THR A 304 -9.79 -0.47 12.87
N PRO A 305 -9.84 0.69 13.57
CA PRO A 305 -10.07 1.99 12.93
C PRO A 305 -9.08 2.30 11.81
N ILE A 306 -7.84 1.82 11.90
CA ILE A 306 -6.82 2.04 10.87
C ILE A 306 -7.13 1.33 9.56
N VAL A 307 -7.85 0.21 9.60
CA VAL A 307 -8.34 -0.48 8.41
C VAL A 307 -9.65 0.12 7.95
N GLU A 308 -10.60 0.35 8.87
CA GLU A 308 -11.95 0.82 8.52
C GLU A 308 -11.98 2.25 7.96
N HIS A 309 -11.16 3.15 8.50
CA HIS A 309 -11.09 4.57 8.09
C HIS A 309 -10.06 4.87 7.00
N ASN A 310 -9.51 3.83 6.37
CA ASN A 310 -8.59 3.97 5.25
C ASN A 310 -9.04 3.08 4.10
N HIS A 311 -9.52 3.71 3.03
CA HIS A 311 -10.08 3.01 1.88
C HIS A 311 -9.13 1.98 1.26
N ASN A 312 -7.84 2.31 1.14
CA ASN A 312 -6.85 1.38 0.60
C ASN A 312 -6.61 0.20 1.55
N ASN A 313 -6.50 0.44 2.86
CA ASN A 313 -6.31 -0.62 3.85
C ASN A 313 -7.51 -1.59 3.85
N LYS A 314 -8.74 -1.04 3.83
CA LYS A 314 -9.98 -1.84 3.77
C LYS A 314 -9.99 -2.80 2.59
N ILE A 315 -9.65 -2.31 1.39
CA ILE A 315 -9.62 -3.12 0.16
C ILE A 315 -8.52 -4.18 0.22
N GLN A 316 -7.30 -3.81 0.62
CA GLN A 316 -6.19 -4.77 0.70
C GLN A 316 -6.46 -5.86 1.73
N THR A 317 -6.97 -5.50 2.91
CA THR A 317 -7.37 -6.45 3.94
C THR A 317 -8.48 -7.35 3.44
N PHE A 318 -9.52 -6.82 2.79
CA PHE A 318 -10.58 -7.64 2.18
C PHE A 318 -10.00 -8.70 1.25
N VAL A 319 -9.14 -8.32 0.30
CA VAL A 319 -8.55 -9.23 -0.68
C VAL A 319 -7.82 -10.38 0.02
N TYR A 320 -6.88 -10.04 0.89
CA TYR A 320 -6.01 -11.05 1.50
C TYR A 320 -6.73 -11.88 2.56
N LEU A 321 -7.64 -11.29 3.33
CA LEU A 321 -8.41 -12.01 4.34
C LEU A 321 -9.32 -13.05 3.69
N HIS A 322 -10.03 -12.69 2.61
CA HIS A 322 -10.97 -13.62 1.99
C HIS A 322 -10.27 -14.69 1.15
N ILE A 323 -9.11 -14.38 0.56
CA ILE A 323 -8.23 -15.42 0.00
C ILE A 323 -7.84 -16.44 1.08
N SER A 324 -7.46 -15.97 2.27
CA SER A 324 -7.09 -16.85 3.39
C SER A 324 -8.28 -17.62 3.96
N LYS A 325 -9.46 -17.01 4.06
CA LYS A 325 -10.70 -17.71 4.45
C LYS A 325 -11.03 -18.84 3.47
N ILE A 326 -10.89 -18.63 2.17
CA ILE A 326 -11.05 -19.72 1.18
C ILE A 326 -9.97 -20.79 1.36
N ASN A 327 -8.71 -20.39 1.56
CA ASN A 327 -7.62 -21.34 1.80
C ASN A 327 -7.86 -22.22 3.04
N LYS A 328 -8.51 -21.69 4.09
CA LYS A 328 -8.97 -22.49 5.24
C LYS A 328 -9.86 -23.65 4.79
N HIS A 329 -10.87 -23.36 3.98
CA HIS A 329 -11.80 -24.38 3.48
C HIS A 329 -11.10 -25.41 2.59
N PHE A 330 -10.07 -25.00 1.83
CA PHE A 330 -9.24 -25.94 1.07
C PHE A 330 -8.45 -26.88 1.98
N MET A 331 -7.84 -26.37 3.04
CA MET A 331 -7.10 -27.20 4.00
C MET A 331 -8.05 -28.16 4.74
N GLU A 332 -9.20 -27.67 5.18
CA GLU A 332 -10.16 -28.43 6.00
C GLU A 332 -11.09 -29.33 5.17
N GLY A 333 -11.05 -29.23 3.84
CA GLY A 333 -11.94 -29.98 2.93
C GLY A 333 -13.41 -29.54 3.01
N THR A 334 -13.70 -28.37 3.58
CA THR A 334 -15.06 -27.86 3.83
C THR A 334 -15.59 -27.01 2.67
N PHE A 335 -15.49 -27.52 1.44
CA PHE A 335 -15.80 -26.79 0.21
C PHE A 335 -17.22 -26.22 0.17
N SER A 336 -18.23 -27.01 0.55
CA SER A 336 -19.64 -26.58 0.56
C SER A 336 -19.90 -25.44 1.56
N GLU A 337 -19.17 -25.41 2.68
CA GLU A 337 -19.23 -24.28 3.62
C GLU A 337 -18.52 -23.05 3.04
N GLY A 338 -17.40 -23.24 2.35
CA GLY A 338 -16.67 -22.17 1.68
C GLY A 338 -17.48 -21.45 0.60
N ILE A 339 -18.40 -22.13 -0.10
CA ILE A 339 -19.31 -21.52 -1.09
C ILE A 339 -20.18 -20.43 -0.46
N LYS A 340 -20.51 -20.52 0.83
CA LYS A 340 -21.30 -19.49 1.53
C LYS A 340 -20.59 -18.12 1.58
N LEU A 341 -19.26 -18.08 1.38
CA LEU A 341 -18.50 -16.84 1.27
C LEU A 341 -18.67 -16.13 -0.09
N VAL A 342 -19.08 -16.86 -1.13
CA VAL A 342 -19.08 -16.37 -2.53
C VAL A 342 -19.98 -15.14 -2.72
N PRO A 343 -21.24 -15.10 -2.24
CA PRO A 343 -22.10 -13.93 -2.44
C PRO A 343 -21.51 -12.64 -1.86
N TYR A 344 -20.94 -12.72 -0.65
CA TYR A 344 -20.28 -11.58 -0.01
C TYR A 344 -19.03 -11.14 -0.78
N ILE A 345 -18.22 -12.09 -1.25
CA ILE A 345 -17.03 -11.79 -2.05
C ILE A 345 -17.42 -11.10 -3.35
N GLU A 346 -18.45 -11.58 -4.06
CA GLU A 346 -18.90 -10.95 -5.31
C GLU A 346 -19.46 -9.55 -5.09
N GLU A 347 -20.25 -9.33 -4.03
CA GLU A 347 -20.71 -7.99 -3.63
C GLU A 347 -19.53 -7.04 -3.44
N LYS A 348 -18.50 -7.46 -2.69
CA LYS A 348 -17.32 -6.62 -2.43
C LYS A 348 -16.40 -6.45 -3.64
N LEU A 349 -16.32 -7.44 -4.53
CA LEU A 349 -15.60 -7.28 -5.80
C LEU A 349 -16.25 -6.22 -6.69
N GLU A 350 -17.58 -6.15 -6.71
CA GLU A 350 -18.32 -5.09 -7.41
C GLU A 350 -18.19 -3.74 -6.70
N GLU A 351 -18.32 -3.68 -5.36
CA GLU A 351 -18.14 -2.45 -4.57
C GLU A 351 -16.75 -1.84 -4.81
N TYR A 352 -15.70 -2.67 -4.84
CA TYR A 352 -14.31 -2.21 -4.98
C TYR A 352 -13.80 -2.22 -6.42
N ARG A 353 -14.65 -2.45 -7.42
CA ARG A 353 -14.23 -2.68 -8.82
C ARG A 353 -13.38 -1.57 -9.42
N ILE A 354 -13.55 -0.33 -8.96
CA ILE A 354 -12.82 0.84 -9.49
C ILE A 354 -11.40 0.97 -8.92
N TYR A 355 -11.09 0.22 -7.86
CA TYR A 355 -9.82 0.26 -7.13
C TYR A 355 -9.06 -1.08 -7.19
N LEU A 356 -9.77 -2.18 -7.45
CA LEU A 356 -9.15 -3.50 -7.57
C LEU A 356 -8.45 -3.66 -8.92
N ASP A 357 -7.21 -4.13 -8.88
CA ASP A 357 -6.56 -4.62 -10.07
C ASP A 357 -7.24 -5.91 -10.55
N ARG A 358 -7.26 -6.09 -11.88
CA ARG A 358 -7.93 -7.22 -12.52
C ARG A 358 -7.32 -8.56 -12.11
N HIS A 359 -6.03 -8.60 -11.81
CA HIS A 359 -5.35 -9.84 -11.47
C HIS A 359 -5.91 -10.42 -10.16
N ARG A 360 -6.14 -9.59 -9.15
CA ARG A 360 -6.79 -10.01 -7.89
C ARG A 360 -8.18 -10.60 -8.12
N VAL A 361 -8.98 -10.00 -9.01
CA VAL A 361 -10.31 -10.51 -9.36
C VAL A 361 -10.23 -11.91 -9.99
N LEU A 362 -9.28 -12.12 -10.91
CA LEU A 362 -9.06 -13.42 -11.54
C LEU A 362 -8.62 -14.49 -10.53
N VAL A 363 -7.80 -14.12 -9.53
CA VAL A 363 -7.42 -15.03 -8.42
C VAL A 363 -8.64 -15.44 -7.60
N PHE A 364 -9.57 -14.51 -7.31
CA PHE A 364 -10.83 -14.85 -6.67
C PHE A 364 -11.66 -15.81 -7.52
N TYR A 365 -11.85 -15.53 -8.82
CA TYR A 365 -12.59 -16.43 -9.70
C TYR A 365 -11.99 -17.84 -9.73
N TYR A 366 -10.67 -17.97 -9.73
CA TYR A 366 -10.03 -19.28 -9.70
C TYR A 366 -10.32 -20.01 -8.38
N LYS A 367 -10.21 -19.32 -7.25
CA LYS A 367 -10.50 -19.90 -5.93
C LYS A 367 -11.96 -20.26 -5.75
N ILE A 368 -12.88 -19.43 -6.27
CA ILE A 368 -14.32 -19.71 -6.27
C ILE A 368 -14.61 -20.92 -7.15
N ALA A 369 -14.01 -21.02 -8.34
CA ALA A 369 -14.12 -22.22 -9.18
C ALA A 369 -13.63 -23.47 -8.45
N SER A 370 -12.51 -23.40 -7.74
CA SER A 370 -12.01 -24.52 -6.93
C SER A 370 -12.93 -24.91 -5.78
N LEU A 371 -13.64 -23.95 -5.16
CA LEU A 371 -14.68 -24.25 -4.16
C LEU A 371 -15.85 -25.03 -4.76
N TYR A 372 -16.39 -24.55 -5.88
CA TYR A 372 -17.48 -25.23 -6.58
C TYR A 372 -17.07 -26.62 -7.06
N PHE A 373 -15.88 -26.74 -7.66
CA PHE A 373 -15.33 -28.03 -8.07
C PHE A 373 -15.19 -29.01 -6.90
N GLY A 374 -14.63 -28.56 -5.77
CA GLY A 374 -14.48 -29.40 -4.57
C GLY A 374 -15.81 -29.77 -3.89
N SER A 375 -16.88 -29.01 -4.14
CA SER A 375 -18.23 -29.31 -3.64
C SER A 375 -19.04 -30.24 -4.56
N GLY A 376 -18.56 -30.50 -5.79
CA GLY A 376 -19.24 -31.30 -6.81
C GLY A 376 -20.14 -30.52 -7.78
N ASP A 377 -20.22 -29.19 -7.65
CA ASP A 377 -20.93 -28.32 -8.61
C ASP A 377 -19.98 -27.92 -9.76
N TYR A 378 -19.82 -28.83 -10.71
CA TYR A 378 -18.90 -28.65 -11.83
C TYR A 378 -19.37 -27.60 -12.85
N GLU A 379 -20.69 -27.43 -13.02
CA GLU A 379 -21.24 -26.45 -13.96
C GLU A 379 -20.88 -25.03 -13.51
N THR A 380 -21.15 -24.68 -12.25
CA THR A 380 -20.78 -23.38 -11.71
C THR A 380 -19.27 -23.18 -11.67
N ALA A 381 -18.49 -24.24 -11.39
CA ALA A 381 -17.03 -24.16 -11.47
C ALA A 381 -16.55 -23.75 -12.88
N VAL A 382 -17.09 -24.38 -13.92
CA VAL A 382 -16.80 -24.07 -15.32
C VAL A 382 -17.17 -22.62 -15.68
N ASP A 383 -18.28 -22.09 -15.17
CA ASP A 383 -18.67 -20.69 -15.37
C ASP A 383 -17.61 -19.71 -14.84
N TYR A 384 -17.09 -19.93 -13.64
CA TYR A 384 -16.01 -19.10 -13.09
C TYR A 384 -14.68 -19.29 -13.82
N LEU A 385 -14.34 -20.52 -14.23
CA LEU A 385 -13.13 -20.78 -15.03
C LEU A 385 -13.20 -20.06 -16.38
N ASN A 386 -14.38 -20.03 -17.01
CA ASN A 386 -14.61 -19.31 -18.26
C ASN A 386 -14.43 -17.79 -18.12
N LYS A 387 -14.71 -17.20 -16.94
CA LYS A 387 -14.38 -15.79 -16.66
C LYS A 387 -12.86 -15.52 -16.74
N ILE A 388 -12.02 -16.55 -16.54
CA ILE A 388 -10.56 -16.48 -16.65
C ILE A 388 -10.10 -16.86 -18.06
N ILE A 389 -10.52 -18.01 -18.58
CA ILE A 389 -10.03 -18.58 -19.85
C ILE A 389 -10.37 -17.67 -21.04
N ASN A 390 -11.56 -17.09 -21.05
CA ASN A 390 -11.99 -16.20 -22.12
C ASN A 390 -11.38 -14.79 -22.02
N TRP A 391 -10.57 -14.54 -21.00
CA TRP A 391 -9.88 -13.28 -20.84
C TRP A 391 -8.64 -13.20 -21.74
N LYS A 392 -8.65 -12.22 -22.66
CA LYS A 392 -7.57 -12.00 -23.64
C LYS A 392 -6.57 -10.92 -23.17
N VAL A 393 -5.78 -11.15 -22.12
CA VAL A 393 -4.68 -10.23 -21.74
C VAL A 393 -3.51 -10.95 -20.99
N ASP A 394 -2.36 -10.27 -21.04
CA ASP A 394 -0.95 -10.69 -21.00
C ASP A 394 -0.28 -10.90 -19.63
N LEU A 395 -0.99 -10.91 -18.49
CA LEU A 395 -0.28 -10.69 -17.21
C LEU A 395 0.23 -11.93 -16.47
N ARG A 396 -0.39 -13.11 -16.61
CA ARG A 396 -0.01 -14.32 -15.85
C ARG A 396 -0.42 -15.60 -16.60
N THR A 397 0.56 -16.23 -17.26
CA THR A 397 0.39 -17.51 -17.97
C THR A 397 0.06 -18.66 -17.03
N ASP A 398 0.54 -18.62 -15.79
CA ASP A 398 0.29 -19.65 -14.76
C ASP A 398 -1.19 -19.79 -14.40
N LEU A 399 -1.90 -18.68 -14.12
CA LEU A 399 -3.32 -18.70 -13.75
C LEU A 399 -4.19 -19.19 -14.91
N GLN A 400 -3.83 -18.83 -16.14
CA GLN A 400 -4.47 -19.36 -17.36
C GLN A 400 -4.24 -20.88 -17.49
N CYS A 401 -3.01 -21.36 -17.25
CA CYS A 401 -2.70 -22.78 -17.28
C CYS A 401 -3.48 -23.55 -16.20
N TYR A 402 -3.48 -23.07 -14.96
CA TYR A 402 -4.21 -23.73 -13.86
C TYR A 402 -5.72 -23.72 -14.08
N ALA A 403 -6.29 -22.61 -14.57
CA ALA A 403 -7.72 -22.53 -14.88
C ALA A 403 -8.10 -23.52 -15.99
N ARG A 404 -7.29 -23.65 -17.04
CA ARG A 404 -7.51 -24.63 -18.11
C ARG A 404 -7.37 -26.05 -17.62
N LEU A 405 -6.41 -26.34 -16.74
CA LEU A 405 -6.22 -27.66 -16.17
C LEU A 405 -7.39 -28.08 -15.29
N LEU A 406 -7.96 -27.17 -14.49
CA LEU A 406 -9.15 -27.45 -13.69
C LEU A 406 -10.44 -27.55 -14.52
N HIS A 407 -10.44 -26.99 -15.74
CA HIS A 407 -11.57 -27.06 -16.68
C HIS A 407 -11.60 -28.38 -17.46
N LEU A 408 -10.46 -29.09 -17.58
CA LEU A 408 -10.39 -30.43 -18.18
C LEU A 408 -11.04 -31.46 -17.27
#